data_AF-A0A8T6RL51-F1
#
_entry.id   AF-A0A8T6RL51-F1
#
_cell.length_a   1.000
_cell.length_b   1.000
_cell.length_c   1.000
_cell.angle_alpha   90.00
_cell.angle_beta   90.00
_cell.angle_gamma   90.00
#
_symmetry.space_group_name_H-M   'P 1'
#
loop_
_entity.id
_entity.type
_entity.pdbx_description
1 polymer ?
#
loop_
_entity_poly.entity_id
_entity_poly.type
_entity_poly.pdbx_seq_one_letter_code
_entity_poly.pdbx_strand_id
1 'polypeptide(L)'
;MNEILLYNLMIILAIGIIGTGISINFYFETKRKLFKYCIPGWIIFSLGYLSPIISIFFNNIIVDQILFLFYGIFASIGVYIIAIGTISYFIEVSLKIALIPCYFFICTSIILYLIFGIHSALNLSLIYFGVALTSVYIVPLLKWEESKKIIGKSIRLYFISLAVLTMYFPIAFLIFSEGDSFGLFYSDNPVLIMLNYLCIICGAILVIIYFIHLEFSITNKERFDLKDKYSHNLGNILQTIYLSTGLLKIKGDMDNSETLGLSKIIEKKVNEAEKFLEEIREIK
;
A
#
# COMPACT_ATOMS: atom_id res chain seq x y z
N MET A 1 4.80 4.43 -33.03
CA MET A 1 4.65 4.98 -31.67
C MET A 1 5.67 6.10 -31.49
N ASN A 2 5.26 7.25 -30.91
CA ASN A 2 6.15 8.39 -30.68
C ASN A 2 7.33 8.01 -29.75
N GLU A 3 8.55 8.48 -30.03
CA GLU A 3 9.74 8.22 -29.20
C GLU A 3 9.55 8.69 -27.75
N ILE A 4 8.94 9.86 -27.57
CA ILE A 4 8.64 10.43 -26.24
C ILE A 4 7.71 9.49 -25.46
N LEU A 5 6.72 8.92 -26.14
CA LEU A 5 5.80 7.96 -25.54
C LEU A 5 6.54 6.68 -25.12
N LEU A 6 7.41 6.14 -25.96
CA LEU A 6 8.23 4.97 -25.64
C LEU A 6 9.10 5.19 -24.39
N TYR A 7 9.82 6.31 -24.32
CA TYR A 7 10.65 6.64 -23.16
C TYR A 7 9.83 6.72 -21.86
N ASN A 8 8.67 7.39 -21.90
CA ASN A 8 7.78 7.48 -20.74
C ASN A 8 7.24 6.12 -20.29
N LEU A 9 6.85 5.25 -21.23
CA LEU A 9 6.40 3.89 -20.94
C LEU A 9 7.52 3.07 -20.27
N MET A 10 8.76 3.18 -20.74
CA MET A 10 9.91 2.51 -20.13
C MET A 10 10.20 2.99 -18.71
N ILE A 11 10.11 4.29 -18.45
CA ILE A 11 10.31 4.86 -17.11
C ILE A 11 9.24 4.32 -16.15
N ILE A 12 7.98 4.32 -16.56
CA ILE A 12 6.89 3.81 -15.71
C ILE A 12 7.03 2.32 -15.46
N LEU A 13 7.43 1.54 -16.46
CA LEU A 13 7.70 0.13 -16.28
C LEU A 13 8.80 -0.10 -15.23
N ALA A 14 9.90 0.66 -15.28
CA ALA A 14 10.96 0.58 -14.28
C ALA A 14 10.45 0.92 -12.86
N ILE A 15 9.62 1.96 -12.73
CA ILE A 15 8.99 2.32 -11.45
C ILE A 15 8.08 1.20 -10.95
N GLY A 16 7.31 0.56 -11.84
CA GLY A 16 6.46 -0.59 -11.49
C GLY A 16 7.26 -1.78 -10.96
N ILE A 17 8.41 -2.06 -11.54
CA ILE A 17 9.35 -3.09 -11.07
C ILE A 17 9.90 -2.74 -9.67
N ILE A 18 10.30 -1.48 -9.46
CA ILE A 18 10.75 -0.98 -8.15
C ILE A 18 9.66 -1.13 -7.10
N GLY A 19 8.43 -0.71 -7.41
CA GLY A 19 7.27 -0.84 -6.52
C GLY A 19 6.96 -2.30 -6.17
N THR A 20 7.12 -3.22 -7.14
CA THR A 20 7.00 -4.66 -6.91
C THR A 20 8.07 -5.16 -5.94
N GLY A 21 9.34 -4.82 -6.17
CA GLY A 21 10.46 -5.23 -5.31
C GLY A 21 10.31 -4.77 -3.86
N ILE A 22 9.91 -3.50 -3.65
CA ILE A 22 9.64 -2.94 -2.32
C ILE A 22 8.48 -3.68 -1.63
N SER A 23 7.40 -3.94 -2.38
CA SER A 23 6.22 -4.65 -1.83
C SER A 23 6.56 -6.10 -1.43
N ILE A 24 7.42 -6.77 -2.20
CA ILE A 24 7.93 -8.11 -1.88
C ILE A 24 8.79 -8.07 -0.61
N ASN A 25 9.70 -7.11 -0.50
CA ASN A 25 10.56 -6.99 0.66
C ASN A 25 9.74 -6.82 1.95
N PHE A 26 8.77 -5.90 1.94
CA PHE A 26 7.90 -5.70 3.09
C PHE A 26 7.01 -6.90 3.39
N TYR A 27 6.54 -7.63 2.37
CA TYR A 27 5.79 -8.87 2.61
C TYR A 27 6.61 -9.90 3.39
N PHE A 28 7.90 -10.06 3.06
CA PHE A 28 8.77 -10.99 3.77
C PHE A 28 9.15 -10.49 5.16
N GLU A 29 9.41 -9.19 5.32
CA GLU A 29 9.82 -8.61 6.62
C GLU A 29 8.66 -8.53 7.62
N THR A 30 7.47 -8.09 7.20
CA THR A 30 6.37 -7.81 8.14
C THR A 30 5.24 -8.82 8.08
N LYS A 31 5.24 -9.73 7.09
CA LYS A 31 4.19 -10.76 6.85
C LYS A 31 2.76 -10.19 6.82
N ARG A 32 2.61 -8.88 6.60
CA ARG A 32 1.30 -8.23 6.60
C ARG A 32 0.48 -8.69 5.40
N LYS A 33 -0.79 -9.02 5.66
CA LYS A 33 -1.76 -9.46 4.64
C LYS A 33 -1.95 -8.45 3.51
N LEU A 34 -1.66 -7.16 3.74
CA LEU A 34 -1.86 -6.08 2.76
C LEU A 34 -0.96 -6.20 1.52
N PHE A 35 0.28 -6.68 1.66
CA PHE A 35 1.19 -6.82 0.52
C PHE A 35 0.75 -7.94 -0.44
N LYS A 36 -0.18 -8.80 -0.02
CA LYS A 36 -0.86 -9.75 -0.91
C LYS A 36 -1.66 -9.06 -2.02
N TYR A 37 -2.04 -7.78 -1.84
CA TYR A 37 -2.68 -6.97 -2.88
C TYR A 37 -1.64 -6.13 -3.64
N CYS A 38 -0.72 -5.44 -2.95
CA CYS A 38 0.23 -4.55 -3.62
C CYS A 38 1.13 -5.28 -4.62
N ILE A 39 1.61 -6.49 -4.31
CA ILE A 39 2.48 -7.27 -5.22
C ILE A 39 1.78 -7.57 -6.56
N PRO A 40 0.61 -8.26 -6.59
CA PRO A 40 -0.07 -8.50 -7.87
C PRO A 40 -0.53 -7.20 -8.54
N GLY A 41 -0.87 -6.16 -7.78
CA GLY A 41 -1.22 -4.84 -8.32
C GLY A 41 -0.08 -4.23 -9.13
N TRP A 42 1.15 -4.19 -8.59
CA TRP A 42 2.33 -3.68 -9.30
C TRP A 42 2.74 -4.54 -10.49
N ILE A 43 2.58 -5.87 -10.39
CA ILE A 43 2.84 -6.78 -11.51
C ILE A 43 1.86 -6.52 -12.65
N ILE A 44 0.55 -6.48 -12.37
CA ILE A 44 -0.49 -6.21 -13.37
C ILE A 44 -0.31 -4.82 -13.98
N PHE A 45 -0.01 -3.81 -13.15
CA PHE A 45 0.32 -2.47 -13.63
C PHE A 45 1.48 -2.51 -14.63
N SER A 46 2.59 -3.16 -14.26
CA SER A 46 3.77 -3.30 -15.12
C SER A 46 3.46 -4.02 -16.44
N LEU A 47 2.65 -5.08 -16.41
CA LEU A 47 2.18 -5.78 -17.61
C LEU A 47 1.38 -4.86 -18.54
N GLY A 48 0.57 -3.96 -17.98
CA GLY A 48 -0.14 -2.94 -18.74
C GLY A 48 0.83 -2.08 -19.55
N TYR A 49 1.85 -1.49 -18.93
CA TYR A 49 2.83 -0.63 -19.60
C TYR A 49 3.81 -1.39 -20.50
N LEU A 50 4.01 -2.69 -20.27
CA LEU A 50 4.79 -3.54 -21.16
C LEU A 50 4.04 -3.83 -22.47
N SER A 51 2.72 -3.97 -22.43
CA SER A 51 1.89 -4.32 -23.59
C SER A 51 2.07 -3.40 -24.82
N PRO A 52 2.03 -2.05 -24.71
CA PRO A 52 2.26 -1.16 -25.85
C PRO A 52 3.72 -1.09 -26.29
N ILE A 53 4.68 -1.47 -25.44
CA ILE A 53 6.10 -1.60 -25.86
C ILE A 53 6.25 -2.81 -26.77
N ILE A 54 5.57 -3.90 -26.44
CA ILE A 54 5.59 -5.13 -27.23
C ILE A 54 4.99 -4.90 -28.63
N SER A 55 4.00 -4.01 -28.77
CA SER A 55 3.31 -3.78 -30.05
C SER A 55 4.24 -3.31 -31.17
N ILE A 56 5.34 -2.61 -30.81
CA ILE A 56 6.38 -2.14 -31.73
C ILE A 56 6.96 -3.29 -32.58
N PHE A 57 6.97 -4.52 -32.07
CA PHE A 57 7.58 -5.67 -32.74
C PHE A 57 6.65 -6.40 -33.71
N PHE A 58 5.33 -6.17 -33.64
CA PHE A 58 4.35 -6.98 -34.39
C PHE A 58 3.86 -6.32 -35.68
N ASN A 59 4.05 -5.02 -35.85
CA ASN A 59 3.70 -4.22 -37.04
C ASN A 59 2.35 -4.63 -37.67
N ASN A 60 1.33 -4.83 -36.83
CA ASN A 60 0.02 -5.32 -37.22
C ASN A 60 -1.05 -4.56 -36.45
N ILE A 61 -1.93 -3.87 -37.17
CA ILE A 61 -2.96 -2.98 -36.60
C ILE A 61 -3.89 -3.71 -35.62
N ILE A 62 -4.27 -4.96 -35.92
CA ILE A 62 -5.16 -5.75 -35.07
C ILE A 62 -4.44 -6.12 -33.76
N VAL A 63 -3.17 -6.54 -33.86
CA VAL A 63 -2.34 -6.85 -32.70
C VAL A 63 -2.12 -5.61 -31.84
N ASP A 64 -1.87 -4.45 -32.45
CA ASP A 64 -1.70 -3.17 -31.74
C ASP A 64 -2.95 -2.81 -30.95
N GLN A 65 -4.14 -2.91 -31.56
CA GLN A 65 -5.40 -2.63 -30.87
C GLN A 65 -5.65 -3.56 -29.68
N ILE A 66 -5.32 -4.85 -29.80
CA ILE A 66 -5.44 -5.81 -28.69
C ILE A 66 -4.45 -5.46 -27.56
N LEU A 67 -3.21 -5.11 -27.89
CA LEU A 67 -2.21 -4.72 -26.91
C LEU A 67 -2.56 -3.39 -26.22
N PHE A 68 -3.14 -2.42 -26.95
CA PHE A 68 -3.64 -1.19 -26.35
C PHE A 68 -4.86 -1.45 -25.44
N LEU A 69 -5.72 -2.41 -25.80
CA LEU A 69 -6.81 -2.84 -24.92
C LEU A 69 -6.26 -3.46 -23.62
N PHE A 70 -5.25 -4.32 -23.72
CA PHE A 70 -4.57 -4.91 -22.56
C PHE A 70 -3.88 -3.85 -21.71
N TYR A 71 -3.26 -2.83 -22.31
CA TYR A 71 -2.76 -1.67 -21.59
C TYR A 71 -3.86 -1.02 -20.74
N GLY A 72 -4.98 -0.64 -21.35
CA GLY A 72 -6.08 0.03 -20.66
C GLY A 72 -6.62 -0.78 -19.48
N ILE A 73 -6.83 -2.08 -19.71
CA ILE A 73 -7.35 -3.01 -18.70
C ILE A 73 -6.34 -3.19 -17.56
N PHE A 74 -5.10 -3.59 -17.88
CA PHE A 74 -4.12 -3.95 -16.86
C PHE A 74 -3.58 -2.73 -16.10
N ALA A 75 -3.34 -1.59 -16.75
CA ALA A 75 -2.91 -0.39 -16.04
C ALA A 75 -3.96 0.05 -15.00
N SER A 76 -5.24 0.04 -15.38
CA SER A 76 -6.36 0.47 -14.54
C SER A 76 -6.62 -0.50 -13.38
N ILE A 77 -6.61 -1.81 -13.65
CA ILE A 77 -6.77 -2.85 -12.61
C ILE A 77 -5.57 -2.86 -11.67
N GLY A 78 -4.35 -2.71 -12.19
CA GLY A 78 -3.13 -2.65 -11.39
C GLY A 78 -3.20 -1.53 -10.37
N VAL A 79 -3.55 -0.31 -10.79
CA VAL A 79 -3.76 0.82 -9.88
C VAL A 79 -4.86 0.56 -8.88
N TYR A 80 -5.99 -0.02 -9.30
CA TYR A 80 -7.09 -0.33 -8.39
C TYR A 80 -6.70 -1.33 -7.29
N ILE A 81 -5.95 -2.37 -7.63
CA ILE A 81 -5.47 -3.35 -6.66
C ILE A 81 -4.44 -2.72 -5.70
N ILE A 82 -3.54 -1.86 -6.20
CA ILE A 82 -2.63 -1.06 -5.36
C ILE A 82 -3.43 -0.16 -4.40
N ALA A 83 -4.52 0.44 -4.90
CA ALA A 83 -5.39 1.28 -4.09
C ALA A 83 -6.07 0.49 -2.96
N ILE A 84 -6.57 -0.70 -3.25
CA ILE A 84 -7.10 -1.62 -2.23
C ILE A 84 -6.04 -2.00 -1.21
N GLY A 85 -4.81 -2.29 -1.65
CA GLY A 85 -3.69 -2.55 -0.76
C GLY A 85 -3.43 -1.38 0.20
N THR A 86 -3.56 -0.15 -0.30
CA THR A 86 -3.44 1.06 0.52
C THR A 86 -4.59 1.21 1.52
N ILE A 87 -5.83 1.00 1.07
CA ILE A 87 -7.02 1.04 1.93
C ILE A 87 -6.95 -0.03 3.02
N SER A 88 -6.31 -1.16 2.73
CA SER A 88 -6.15 -2.29 3.65
C SER A 88 -5.30 -1.97 4.88
N TYR A 89 -4.58 -0.85 4.89
CA TYR A 89 -3.95 -0.32 6.10
C TYR A 89 -4.95 0.21 7.15
N PHE A 90 -6.17 0.56 6.72
CA PHE A 90 -7.17 1.23 7.55
C PHE A 90 -8.42 0.38 7.77
N ILE A 91 -8.79 -0.47 6.81
CA ILE A 91 -9.98 -1.33 6.86
C ILE A 91 -9.66 -2.69 6.25
N GLU A 92 -10.11 -3.78 6.87
CA GLU A 92 -9.97 -5.11 6.28
C GLU A 92 -10.89 -5.24 5.04
N VAL A 93 -10.28 -5.42 3.86
CA VAL A 93 -11.01 -5.60 2.59
C VAL A 93 -10.98 -7.06 2.20
N SER A 94 -12.14 -7.68 2.02
CA SER A 94 -12.20 -9.07 1.55
C SER A 94 -11.77 -9.17 0.08
N LEU A 95 -11.05 -10.25 -0.26
CA LEU A 95 -10.63 -10.53 -1.64
C LEU A 95 -11.82 -10.57 -2.62
N LYS A 96 -12.98 -11.08 -2.17
CA LYS A 96 -14.18 -11.15 -3.01
C LYS A 96 -14.68 -9.75 -3.40
N ILE A 97 -14.74 -8.83 -2.45
CA ILE A 97 -15.16 -7.44 -2.70
C ILE A 97 -14.14 -6.74 -3.62
N ALA A 98 -12.85 -7.03 -3.47
CA ALA A 98 -11.80 -6.50 -4.34
C ALA A 98 -11.92 -6.98 -5.80
N LEU A 99 -12.29 -8.25 -6.03
CA LEU A 99 -12.28 -8.83 -7.38
C LEU A 99 -13.53 -8.51 -8.20
N ILE A 100 -14.69 -8.28 -7.57
CA ILE A 100 -15.96 -8.02 -8.29
C ILE A 100 -15.83 -6.80 -9.24
N PRO A 101 -15.30 -5.64 -8.80
CA PRO A 101 -15.14 -4.48 -9.68
C PRO A 101 -14.13 -4.71 -10.79
N CYS A 102 -13.09 -5.53 -10.57
CA CYS A 102 -12.13 -5.90 -11.60
C CYS A 102 -12.80 -6.70 -12.71
N TYR A 103 -13.56 -7.76 -12.37
CA TYR A 103 -14.25 -8.57 -13.38
C TYR A 103 -15.29 -7.77 -14.15
N PHE A 104 -16.06 -6.93 -13.45
CA PHE A 104 -17.02 -6.04 -14.09
C PHE A 104 -16.34 -5.09 -15.09
N PHE A 105 -15.21 -4.49 -14.71
CA PHE A 105 -14.45 -3.59 -15.57
C PHE A 105 -13.84 -4.30 -16.79
N ILE A 106 -13.31 -5.52 -16.63
CA ILE A 106 -12.81 -6.33 -17.76
C ILE A 106 -13.94 -6.60 -18.76
N CYS A 107 -15.08 -7.12 -18.28
CA CYS A 107 -16.20 -7.45 -19.15
C CYS A 107 -16.74 -6.23 -19.89
N THR A 108 -16.93 -5.11 -19.18
CA THR A 108 -17.41 -3.86 -19.80
C THR A 108 -16.42 -3.28 -20.79
N SER A 109 -15.11 -3.33 -20.52
CA SER A 109 -14.08 -2.86 -21.46
C SER A 109 -14.05 -3.69 -22.74
N ILE A 110 -14.17 -5.02 -22.64
CA ILE A 110 -14.23 -5.91 -23.80
C ILE A 110 -15.50 -5.66 -24.61
N ILE A 111 -16.66 -5.52 -23.96
CA ILE A 111 -17.93 -5.24 -24.64
C ILE A 111 -17.85 -3.89 -25.38
N LEU A 112 -17.34 -2.84 -24.73
CA LEU A 112 -17.19 -1.53 -25.37
C LEU A 112 -16.23 -1.59 -26.56
N TYR A 113 -15.13 -2.33 -26.43
CA TYR A 113 -14.21 -2.56 -27.54
C TYR A 113 -14.90 -3.20 -28.75
N LEU A 114 -15.69 -4.26 -28.52
CA LEU A 114 -16.37 -4.99 -29.60
C LEU A 114 -17.46 -4.17 -30.29
N ILE A 115 -18.18 -3.32 -29.56
CA ILE A 115 -19.32 -2.55 -30.10
C ILE A 115 -18.89 -1.19 -30.67
N PHE A 116 -18.01 -0.48 -29.97
CA PHE A 116 -17.67 0.93 -30.25
C PHE A 116 -16.20 1.15 -30.62
N GLY A 117 -15.36 0.12 -30.55
CA GLY A 117 -13.95 0.18 -30.91
C GLY A 117 -13.03 0.59 -29.76
N ILE A 118 -11.73 0.69 -30.08
CA ILE A 118 -10.65 0.83 -29.09
C ILE A 118 -10.70 2.15 -28.29
N HIS A 119 -11.06 3.26 -28.93
CA HIS A 119 -11.12 4.57 -28.25
C HIS A 119 -12.10 4.56 -27.08
N SER A 120 -13.28 3.96 -27.25
CA SER A 120 -14.28 3.85 -26.18
C SER A 120 -13.80 3.00 -25.00
N ALA A 121 -13.12 1.89 -25.27
CA ALA A 121 -12.55 1.03 -24.23
C ALA A 121 -11.40 1.72 -23.46
N LEU A 122 -10.54 2.44 -24.18
CA LEU A 122 -9.47 3.25 -23.57
C LEU A 122 -10.04 4.39 -22.73
N ASN A 123 -11.09 5.06 -23.19
CA ASN A 123 -11.74 6.14 -22.45
C ASN A 123 -12.43 5.65 -21.18
N LEU A 124 -13.08 4.48 -21.21
CA LEU A 124 -13.57 3.84 -19.99
C LEU A 124 -12.40 3.54 -19.03
N SER A 125 -11.27 3.08 -19.56
CA SER A 125 -10.06 2.81 -18.77
C SER A 125 -9.51 4.09 -18.12
N LEU A 126 -9.49 5.22 -18.84
CA LEU A 126 -9.09 6.53 -18.30
C LEU A 126 -9.92 6.91 -17.07
N ILE A 127 -11.25 6.79 -17.18
CA ILE A 127 -12.18 7.10 -16.09
C ILE A 127 -11.95 6.15 -14.91
N TYR A 128 -11.87 4.85 -15.17
CA TYR A 128 -11.64 3.86 -14.13
C TYR A 128 -10.29 4.07 -13.41
N PHE A 129 -9.23 4.37 -14.16
CA PHE A 129 -7.91 4.70 -13.63
C PHE A 129 -7.96 5.92 -12.70
N GLY A 130 -8.65 7.00 -13.11
CA GLY A 130 -8.84 8.19 -12.27
C GLY A 130 -9.64 7.92 -10.99
N VAL A 131 -10.71 7.13 -11.08
CA VAL A 131 -11.50 6.71 -9.90
C VAL A 131 -10.66 5.83 -8.97
N ALA A 132 -9.91 4.87 -9.51
CA ALA A 132 -9.04 3.99 -8.75
C ALA A 132 -7.97 4.78 -7.98
N LEU A 133 -7.30 5.72 -8.64
CA LEU A 133 -6.31 6.61 -8.02
C LEU A 133 -6.87 7.39 -6.84
N THR A 134 -8.09 7.91 -6.97
CA THR A 134 -8.68 8.78 -5.95
C THR A 134 -9.31 8.02 -4.80
N SER A 135 -9.72 6.76 -5.02
CA SER A 135 -10.28 5.89 -3.99
C SER A 135 -9.34 5.70 -2.78
N VAL A 136 -8.02 5.73 -3.00
CA VAL A 136 -6.98 5.65 -1.96
C VAL A 136 -7.17 6.68 -0.85
N TYR A 137 -7.73 7.85 -1.19
CA TYR A 137 -7.83 8.99 -0.28
C TYR A 137 -9.17 9.08 0.43
N ILE A 138 -10.20 8.42 -0.10
CA ILE A 138 -11.55 8.46 0.48
C ILE A 138 -11.53 7.86 1.89
N VAL A 139 -10.92 6.67 2.05
CA VAL A 139 -10.96 5.95 3.34
C VAL A 139 -10.23 6.69 4.45
N PRO A 140 -8.99 7.19 4.26
CA PRO A 140 -8.30 7.95 5.29
C PRO A 140 -9.02 9.25 5.67
N LEU A 141 -9.75 9.88 4.74
CA LEU A 141 -10.58 11.05 5.03
C LEU A 141 -11.83 10.69 5.85
N LEU A 142 -12.53 9.61 5.48
CA LEU A 142 -13.72 9.15 6.21
C LEU A 142 -13.39 8.71 7.63
N LYS A 143 -12.21 8.11 7.83
CA LYS A 143 -11.71 7.65 9.15
C LYS A 143 -10.56 8.52 9.65
N TRP A 144 -10.71 9.84 9.58
CA TRP A 144 -9.63 10.78 9.83
C TRP A 144 -8.91 10.57 11.17
N GLU A 145 -9.66 10.40 12.27
CA GLU A 145 -9.05 10.26 13.60
C GLU A 145 -8.23 8.97 13.76
N GLU A 146 -8.77 7.85 13.26
CA GLU A 146 -8.08 6.56 13.26
C GLU A 146 -6.85 6.60 12.35
N SER A 147 -7.02 7.16 11.15
CA SER A 147 -5.96 7.26 10.15
C SER A 147 -4.83 8.16 10.61
N LYS A 148 -5.12 9.29 11.26
CA LYS A 148 -4.11 10.19 11.82
C LYS A 148 -3.27 9.50 12.91
N LYS A 149 -3.88 8.61 13.71
CA LYS A 149 -3.16 7.79 14.72
C LYS A 149 -2.23 6.74 14.10
N ILE A 150 -2.51 6.30 12.86
CA ILE A 150 -1.71 5.31 12.12
C ILE A 150 -0.62 6.00 11.31
N ILE A 151 -1.00 7.01 10.53
CA ILE A 151 -0.13 7.76 9.62
C ILE A 151 0.89 8.61 10.40
N GLY A 152 0.49 9.17 11.54
CA GLY A 152 1.36 9.97 12.40
C GLY A 152 2.00 11.15 11.66
N LYS A 153 3.33 11.23 11.68
CA LYS A 153 4.09 12.32 11.03
C LYS A 153 4.10 12.22 9.49
N SER A 154 3.77 11.07 8.91
CA SER A 154 3.73 10.84 7.46
C SER A 154 2.53 11.50 6.77
N ILE A 155 1.70 12.24 7.51
CA ILE A 155 0.46 12.85 7.01
C ILE A 155 0.69 13.92 5.95
N ARG A 156 1.87 14.56 5.98
CA ARG A 156 2.29 15.51 4.93
C ARG A 156 2.42 14.81 3.58
N LEU A 157 3.00 13.61 3.56
CA LEU A 157 3.18 12.84 2.32
C LEU A 157 1.83 12.40 1.76
N TYR A 158 0.87 12.05 2.62
CA TYR A 158 -0.51 11.77 2.22
C TYR A 158 -1.17 12.96 1.49
N PHE A 159 -1.03 14.18 2.01
CA PHE A 159 -1.59 15.35 1.34
C PHE A 159 -0.85 15.75 0.06
N ILE A 160 0.48 15.56 0.03
CA ILE A 160 1.28 15.79 -1.18
C ILE A 160 0.87 14.79 -2.27
N SER A 161 0.74 13.50 -1.93
CA SER A 161 0.33 12.47 -2.88
C SER A 161 -1.10 12.70 -3.38
N LEU A 162 -2.01 13.14 -2.49
CA LEU A 162 -3.36 13.56 -2.88
C LEU A 162 -3.31 14.70 -3.90
N ALA A 163 -2.56 15.77 -3.61
CA ALA A 163 -2.49 16.95 -4.46
C ALA A 163 -1.92 16.66 -5.86
N VAL A 164 -0.90 15.80 -5.96
CA VAL A 164 -0.34 15.40 -7.26
C VAL A 164 -1.33 14.54 -8.03
N LEU A 165 -2.03 13.62 -7.36
CA LEU A 165 -2.98 12.74 -8.05
C LEU A 165 -4.28 13.45 -8.44
N THR A 166 -4.70 14.51 -7.74
CA THR A 166 -5.83 15.32 -8.21
C THR A 166 -5.51 16.12 -9.47
N MET A 167 -4.24 16.42 -9.75
CA MET A 167 -3.82 17.04 -11.04
C MET A 167 -4.08 16.12 -12.24
N TYR A 168 -4.24 14.80 -12.01
CA TYR A 168 -4.60 13.88 -13.08
C TYR A 168 -5.97 14.19 -13.70
N PHE A 169 -6.93 14.71 -12.93
CA PHE A 169 -8.27 15.00 -13.46
C PHE A 169 -8.30 16.13 -14.49
N PRO A 170 -7.70 17.31 -14.24
CA PRO A 170 -7.53 18.33 -15.28
C PRO A 170 -6.84 17.79 -16.53
N ILE A 171 -5.80 16.96 -16.38
CA ILE A 171 -5.08 16.37 -17.50
C ILE A 171 -5.98 15.40 -18.27
N ALA A 172 -6.69 14.51 -17.57
CA ALA A 172 -7.64 13.58 -18.18
C ALA A 172 -8.77 14.33 -18.93
N PHE A 173 -9.26 15.44 -18.37
CA PHE A 173 -10.23 16.30 -19.04
C PHE A 173 -9.66 16.93 -20.32
N LEU A 174 -8.41 17.40 -20.28
CA LEU A 174 -7.72 17.92 -21.47
C LEU A 174 -7.60 16.85 -22.56
N ILE A 175 -7.18 15.63 -22.19
CA ILE A 175 -7.11 14.48 -23.10
C ILE A 175 -8.46 14.23 -23.78
N PHE A 176 -9.54 14.19 -23.00
CA PHE A 176 -10.90 14.05 -23.54
C PHE A 176 -11.29 15.20 -24.47
N SER A 177 -10.94 16.44 -24.11
CA SER A 177 -11.30 17.63 -24.89
C SER A 177 -10.57 17.73 -26.24
N GLU A 178 -9.36 17.17 -26.34
CA GLU A 178 -8.60 17.07 -27.60
C GLU A 178 -9.07 15.88 -28.46
N GLY A 179 -10.05 15.08 -27.99
CA GLY A 179 -10.53 13.89 -28.70
C GLY A 179 -9.59 12.68 -28.60
N ASP A 180 -8.56 12.78 -27.76
CA ASP A 180 -7.58 11.74 -27.52
C ASP A 180 -8.11 10.67 -26.55
N SER A 181 -7.32 9.62 -26.33
CA SER A 181 -7.71 8.49 -25.46
C SER A 181 -6.58 8.09 -24.50
N PHE A 182 -6.92 7.24 -23.52
CA PHE A 182 -5.94 6.76 -22.54
C PHE A 182 -4.68 6.19 -23.17
N GLY A 183 -3.52 6.59 -22.67
CA GLY A 183 -2.22 6.20 -23.20
C GLY A 183 -1.73 7.02 -24.39
N LEU A 184 -2.57 7.88 -24.99
CA LEU A 184 -2.18 8.85 -26.03
C LEU A 184 -1.43 8.21 -27.21
N PHE A 185 -1.75 6.96 -27.55
CA PHE A 185 -1.05 6.18 -28.58
C PHE A 185 -1.18 6.77 -29.99
N TYR A 186 -2.25 7.53 -30.24
CA TYR A 186 -2.55 8.19 -31.50
C TYR A 186 -2.34 9.71 -31.44
N SER A 187 -1.84 10.23 -30.32
CA SER A 187 -1.63 11.66 -30.14
C SER A 187 -0.30 12.09 -30.74
N ASP A 188 -0.33 13.17 -31.51
CA ASP A 188 0.87 13.83 -32.03
C ASP A 188 1.33 14.98 -31.12
N ASN A 189 0.63 15.25 -30.01
CA ASN A 189 0.92 16.36 -29.10
C ASN A 189 1.94 15.94 -28.03
N PRO A 190 3.25 16.29 -28.19
CA PRO A 190 4.29 15.82 -27.26
C PRO A 190 4.12 16.42 -25.86
N VAL A 191 3.53 17.60 -25.74
CA VAL A 191 3.30 18.28 -24.46
C VAL A 191 2.23 17.52 -23.66
N LEU A 192 1.13 17.13 -24.31
CA LEU A 192 0.06 16.37 -23.67
C LEU A 192 0.56 14.99 -23.21
N ILE A 193 1.36 14.31 -24.05
CA ILE A 193 2.02 13.06 -23.71
C ILE A 193 2.89 13.24 -22.46
N MET A 194 3.80 14.23 -22.46
CA MET A 194 4.66 14.47 -21.31
C MET A 194 3.87 14.79 -20.04
N LEU A 195 2.84 15.64 -20.11
CA LEU A 195 2.04 16.01 -18.94
C LEU A 195 1.33 14.80 -18.33
N ASN A 196 0.69 13.97 -19.16
CA ASN A 196 0.00 12.76 -18.70
C ASN A 196 0.97 11.80 -18.00
N TYR A 197 2.07 11.46 -18.66
CA TYR A 197 3.01 10.49 -18.11
C TYR A 197 3.82 11.01 -16.93
N LEU A 198 4.17 12.30 -16.90
CA LEU A 198 4.81 12.92 -15.74
C LEU A 198 3.90 12.84 -14.51
N CYS A 199 2.60 13.09 -14.67
CA CYS A 199 1.64 12.97 -13.58
C CYS A 199 1.57 11.52 -13.04
N ILE A 200 1.54 10.53 -13.94
CA ILE A 200 1.52 9.11 -13.56
C ILE A 200 2.83 8.70 -12.87
N ILE A 201 3.99 9.13 -13.40
CA ILE A 201 5.32 8.87 -12.84
C ILE A 201 5.42 9.44 -11.42
N CYS A 202 5.12 10.73 -11.26
CA CYS A 202 5.15 11.41 -9.96
C CYS A 202 4.18 10.74 -8.98
N GLY A 203 2.97 10.40 -9.43
CA GLY A 203 1.99 9.68 -8.63
C GLY A 203 2.50 8.33 -8.15
N ALA A 204 3.06 7.51 -9.03
CA ALA A 204 3.59 6.19 -8.71
C ALA A 204 4.76 6.26 -7.70
N ILE A 205 5.70 7.18 -7.92
CA ILE A 205 6.83 7.41 -6.98
C ILE A 205 6.31 7.84 -5.61
N LEU A 206 5.36 8.76 -5.56
CA LEU A 206 4.78 9.23 -4.30
C LEU A 206 4.03 8.12 -3.55
N VAL A 207 3.31 7.26 -4.25
CA VAL A 207 2.66 6.09 -3.63
C VAL A 207 3.70 5.13 -3.03
N ILE A 208 4.80 4.88 -3.73
CA ILE A 208 5.90 4.05 -3.20
C ILE A 208 6.50 4.68 -1.94
N ILE A 209 6.85 5.96 -1.99
CA ILE A 209 7.38 6.70 -0.83
C ILE A 209 6.39 6.68 0.33
N TYR A 210 5.11 6.89 0.03
CA TYR A 210 4.04 6.87 1.03
C TYR A 210 3.95 5.50 1.72
N PHE A 211 4.03 4.39 0.97
CA PHE A 211 4.07 3.05 1.56
C PHE A 211 5.26 2.83 2.48
N ILE A 212 6.47 3.21 2.04
CA ILE A 212 7.68 3.09 2.88
C ILE A 212 7.46 3.84 4.22
N HIS A 213 6.94 5.06 4.14
CA HIS A 213 6.70 5.89 5.32
C HIS A 213 5.56 5.40 6.20
N LEU A 214 4.52 4.79 5.62
CA LEU A 214 3.45 4.16 6.38
C LEU A 214 3.99 2.95 7.15
N GLU A 215 4.70 2.06 6.48
CA GLU A 215 5.23 0.85 7.09
C GLU A 215 6.19 1.20 8.23
N PHE A 216 7.11 2.13 8.00
CA PHE A 216 8.04 2.59 9.03
C PHE A 216 7.33 3.22 10.23
N SER A 217 6.29 4.03 10.00
CA SER A 217 5.51 4.64 11.09
C SER A 217 4.78 3.58 11.91
N ILE A 218 4.19 2.58 11.25
CA ILE A 218 3.44 1.52 11.93
C ILE A 218 4.39 0.61 12.72
N THR A 219 5.46 0.12 12.10
CA THR A 219 6.45 -0.73 12.77
C THR A 219 7.07 -0.03 13.97
N ASN A 220 7.38 1.27 13.86
CA ASN A 220 7.90 2.01 15.00
C ASN A 220 6.86 2.14 16.11
N LYS A 221 5.60 2.45 15.78
CA LYS A 221 4.53 2.52 16.76
C LYS A 221 4.37 1.20 17.51
N GLU A 222 4.31 0.08 16.78
CA GLU A 222 4.25 -1.25 17.38
C GLU A 222 5.45 -1.54 18.28
N ARG A 223 6.67 -1.18 17.85
CA ARG A 223 7.87 -1.30 18.68
C ARG A 223 7.82 -0.44 19.94
N PHE A 224 7.29 0.79 19.85
CA PHE A 224 7.10 1.67 21.02
C PHE A 224 6.06 1.11 21.98
N ASP A 225 4.90 0.67 21.46
CA ASP A 225 3.82 0.11 22.28
C ASP A 225 4.27 -1.18 22.98
N LEU A 226 5.02 -2.05 22.29
CA LEU A 226 5.64 -3.24 22.89
C LEU A 226 6.67 -2.86 23.94
N LYS A 227 7.58 -1.91 23.63
CA LYS A 227 8.60 -1.46 24.58
C LYS A 227 7.97 -0.90 25.85
N ASP A 228 6.92 -0.07 25.72
CA ASP A 228 6.25 0.53 26.87
C ASP A 228 5.53 -0.53 27.72
N LYS A 229 4.78 -1.44 27.06
CA LYS A 229 4.11 -2.57 27.74
C LYS A 229 5.10 -3.44 28.49
N TYR A 230 6.19 -3.87 27.85
CA TYR A 230 7.18 -4.73 28.50
C TYR A 230 7.96 -3.99 29.57
N SER A 231 8.35 -2.73 29.35
CA SER A 231 9.04 -1.91 30.36
C SER A 231 8.19 -1.69 31.60
N HIS A 232 6.89 -1.39 31.44
CA HIS A 232 5.96 -1.20 32.54
C HIS A 232 5.74 -2.49 33.33
N ASN A 233 5.49 -3.61 32.63
CA ASN A 233 5.25 -4.90 33.27
C ASN A 233 6.50 -5.44 33.99
N LEU A 234 7.68 -5.37 33.37
CA LEU A 234 8.93 -5.76 34.04
C LEU A 234 9.21 -4.87 35.26
N GLY A 235 8.98 -3.56 35.15
CA GLY A 235 9.12 -2.62 36.26
C GLY A 235 8.25 -3.01 37.46
N ASN A 236 6.97 -3.31 37.22
CA ASN A 236 6.03 -3.75 38.27
C ASN A 236 6.46 -5.09 38.90
N ILE A 237 6.95 -6.04 38.09
CA ILE A 237 7.45 -7.33 38.58
C ILE A 237 8.69 -7.13 39.46
N LEU A 238 9.67 -6.37 38.98
CA LEU A 238 10.91 -6.08 39.72
C LEU A 238 10.64 -5.32 41.02
N GLN A 239 9.74 -4.34 40.99
CA GLN A 239 9.35 -3.59 42.18
C GLN A 239 8.68 -4.50 43.22
N THR A 240 7.83 -5.43 42.78
CA THR A 240 7.20 -6.41 43.66
C THR A 240 8.25 -7.33 44.31
N ILE A 241 9.19 -7.87 43.52
CA ILE A 241 10.29 -8.71 44.02
C ILE A 241 11.15 -7.92 45.02
N TYR A 242 11.50 -6.67 44.68
CA TYR A 242 12.32 -5.82 45.55
C TYR A 242 11.63 -5.50 46.88
N LEU A 243 10.34 -5.17 46.86
CA LEU A 243 9.56 -4.93 48.07
C LEU A 243 9.43 -6.20 48.92
N SER A 244 9.08 -7.35 48.31
CA SER A 244 8.95 -8.62 49.04
C SER A 244 10.28 -9.09 49.63
N THR A 245 11.41 -8.93 48.91
CA THR A 245 12.75 -9.24 49.44
C THR A 245 13.20 -8.25 50.50
N GLY A 246 12.84 -6.97 50.36
CA GLY A 246 13.07 -5.93 51.37
C GLY A 246 12.34 -6.23 52.67
N LEU A 247 11.06 -6.60 52.60
CA LEU A 247 10.27 -7.03 53.76
C LEU A 247 10.93 -8.24 54.44
N LEU A 248 11.32 -9.27 53.66
CA LEU A 248 12.02 -10.45 54.19
C LEU A 248 13.35 -10.12 54.89
N LYS A 249 14.03 -9.02 54.51
CA LYS A 249 15.30 -8.57 55.11
C LYS A 249 15.12 -7.79 56.42
N ILE A 250 13.99 -7.13 56.64
CA ILE A 250 13.73 -6.27 57.83
C ILE A 250 13.34 -7.13 59.06
N LYS A 251 13.86 -8.35 59.19
CA LYS A 251 13.41 -9.32 60.20
C LYS A 251 13.50 -8.78 61.64
N GLY A 252 12.33 -8.72 62.28
CA GLY A 252 12.12 -8.62 63.72
C GLY A 252 11.15 -9.69 64.22
N ASP A 253 9.92 -9.76 63.67
CA ASP A 253 8.82 -10.59 64.22
C ASP A 253 7.86 -11.19 63.16
N MET A 254 8.30 -11.40 61.92
CA MET A 254 7.40 -12.02 60.91
C MET A 254 7.22 -13.52 61.18
N ASP A 255 5.95 -13.95 61.22
CA ASP A 255 5.56 -15.34 61.41
C ASP A 255 6.01 -16.21 60.22
N ASN A 256 6.18 -17.51 60.46
CA ASN A 256 6.63 -18.45 59.41
C ASN A 256 5.66 -18.47 58.22
N SER A 257 4.37 -18.25 58.46
CA SER A 257 3.32 -18.18 57.45
C SER A 257 3.50 -17.00 56.47
N GLU A 258 3.81 -15.80 56.98
CA GLU A 258 4.03 -14.58 56.18
C GLU A 258 5.32 -14.67 55.36
N THR A 259 6.37 -15.23 55.95
CA THR A 259 7.65 -15.48 55.28
C THR A 259 7.46 -16.41 54.08
N LEU A 260 6.67 -17.47 54.24
CA LEU A 260 6.34 -18.43 53.18
C LEU A 260 5.45 -17.80 52.09
N GLY A 261 4.53 -16.93 52.48
CA GLY A 261 3.70 -16.13 51.56
C GLY A 261 4.53 -15.21 50.66
N LEU A 262 5.47 -14.45 51.25
CA LEU A 262 6.37 -13.56 50.50
C LEU A 262 7.30 -14.34 49.56
N SER A 263 7.83 -15.49 50.00
CA SER A 263 8.65 -16.35 49.14
C SER A 263 7.89 -16.87 47.92
N LYS A 264 6.62 -17.28 48.09
CA LYS A 264 5.76 -17.70 46.97
C LYS A 264 5.43 -16.55 46.02
N ILE A 265 5.26 -15.33 46.53
CA ILE A 265 5.03 -14.14 45.68
C ILE A 265 6.26 -13.85 44.81
N ILE A 266 7.47 -13.94 45.39
CA ILE A 266 8.72 -13.77 44.64
C ILE A 266 8.83 -14.83 43.54
N GLU A 267 8.66 -16.11 43.89
CA GLU A 267 8.75 -17.22 42.93
C GLU A 267 7.74 -17.05 41.77
N LYS A 268 6.49 -16.70 42.10
CA LYS A 268 5.47 -16.41 41.10
C LYS A 268 5.87 -15.26 40.17
N LYS A 269 6.42 -14.17 40.72
CA LYS A 269 6.82 -12.99 39.96
C LYS A 269 8.07 -13.22 39.11
N VAL A 270 9.00 -14.06 39.57
CA VAL A 270 10.14 -14.53 38.78
C VAL A 270 9.67 -15.37 37.59
N ASN A 271 8.74 -16.30 37.80
CA ASN A 271 8.16 -17.10 36.72
C ASN A 271 7.37 -16.26 35.71
N GLU A 272 6.66 -15.22 36.16
CA GLU A 272 6.03 -14.24 35.27
C GLU A 272 7.08 -13.47 34.45
N ALA A 273 8.20 -13.06 35.05
CA ALA A 273 9.30 -12.38 34.34
C ALA A 273 9.93 -13.27 33.27
N GLU A 274 10.14 -14.55 33.59
CA GLU A 274 10.73 -15.54 32.68
C GLU A 274 9.85 -15.74 31.45
N LYS A 275 8.53 -15.94 31.64
CA LYS A 275 7.56 -16.01 30.54
C LYS A 275 7.55 -14.75 29.69
N PHE A 276 7.60 -13.56 30.31
CA PHE A 276 7.68 -12.30 29.57
C PHE A 276 8.98 -12.20 28.75
N LEU A 277 10.11 -12.70 29.25
CA LEU A 277 11.37 -12.72 28.51
C LEU A 277 11.36 -13.74 27.36
N GLU A 278 10.68 -14.88 27.52
CA GLU A 278 10.45 -15.85 26.44
C GLU A 278 9.58 -15.23 25.33
N GLU A 279 8.46 -14.59 25.68
CA GLU A 279 7.61 -13.88 24.71
C GLU A 279 8.40 -12.82 23.92
N ILE A 280 9.26 -12.03 24.59
CA ILE A 280 10.11 -11.03 23.91
C ILE A 280 11.09 -11.69 22.93
N ARG A 281 11.62 -12.88 23.26
CA ARG A 281 12.54 -13.61 22.39
C ARG A 281 11.85 -14.19 21.15
N GLU A 282 10.59 -14.61 21.27
CA GLU A 282 9.80 -15.13 20.15
C GLU A 282 9.29 -14.04 19.20
N ILE A 283 9.29 -12.77 19.62
CA ILE A 283 8.93 -11.61 18.78
C ILE A 283 10.06 -11.21 17.79
N LYS A 284 11.27 -11.78 17.91
CA LYS A 284 12.37 -11.58 16.95
C LYS A 284 12.16 -12.33 15.64
#